data_AF-A0A358U6R3-F1
#
_entry.id   AF-A0A358U6R3-F1
#
_cell.length_a   1.000
_cell.length_b   1.000
_cell.length_c   1.000
_cell.angle_alpha   90.00
_cell.angle_beta   90.00
_cell.angle_gamma   90.00
#
_symmetry.space_group_name_H-M   'P 1'
#
loop_
_entity.id
_entity.type
_entity.pdbx_description
1 polymer ?
#
loop_
_entity_poly.entity_id
_entity_poly.type
_entity_poly.pdbx_seq_one_letter_code
_entity_poly.pdbx_strand_id
1 'polypeptide(L)' 'MTLEEAAWINQANYDIDTAEAMFQSGRYIYTIFMIHLAIT' A
#
# COMPACT_ATOMS: atom_id res chain seq x y z
N MET A 1 -5.55 -12.26 -16.31
CA MET A 1 -5.83 -11.26 -15.27
C MET A 1 -7.32 -10.96 -15.31
N THR A 2 -8.05 -11.40 -14.30
CA THR A 2 -9.47 -11.10 -14.09
C THR A 2 -9.64 -9.67 -13.56
N LEU A 3 -10.86 -9.14 -13.60
CA LEU A 3 -11.16 -7.82 -13.02
C LEU A 3 -10.89 -7.78 -11.52
N GLU A 4 -11.15 -8.88 -10.82
CA GLU A 4 -10.91 -9.02 -9.40
C GLU A 4 -9.40 -9.04 -9.10
N GLU A 5 -8.62 -9.86 -9.82
CA GLU A 5 -7.16 -9.89 -9.70
C GLU A 5 -6.54 -8.49 -9.92
N ALA A 6 -7.05 -7.74 -10.90
CA ALA A 6 -6.60 -6.36 -11.15
C ALA A 6 -6.96 -5.40 -10.01
N ALA A 7 -8.12 -5.58 -9.37
CA ALA A 7 -8.52 -4.74 -8.23
C ALA A 7 -7.59 -4.94 -7.03
N TRP A 8 -7.22 -6.19 -6.72
CA TRP A 8 -6.26 -6.50 -5.65
C TRP A 8 -4.87 -5.89 -5.93
N ILE A 9 -4.38 -6.00 -7.17
CA ILE A 9 -3.09 -5.40 -7.55
C ILE A 9 -3.15 -3.86 -7.45
N ASN A 10 -4.23 -3.24 -7.90
CA ASN A 10 -4.40 -1.79 -7.81
C ASN A 10 -4.44 -1.32 -6.35
N GLN A 11 -5.10 -2.07 -5.47
CA GLN A 11 -5.13 -1.77 -4.04
C GLN A 11 -3.74 -1.85 -3.42
N ALA A 12 -2.99 -2.93 -3.71
CA ALA A 12 -1.63 -3.08 -3.21
C ALA A 12 -0.70 -1.94 -3.68
N ASN A 13 -0.82 -1.51 -4.93
CA ASN A 13 -0.06 -0.36 -5.44
C ASN A 13 -0.43 0.94 -4.73
N TYR A 14 -1.73 1.19 -4.51
CA TYR A 14 -2.19 2.36 -3.76
C TYR A 14 -1.68 2.38 -2.32
N ASP A 15 -1.64 1.23 -1.66
CA ASP A 15 -1.14 1.10 -0.29
C ASP A 15 0.36 1.39 -0.22
N ILE A 16 1.13 0.92 -1.22
CA ILE A 16 2.57 1.22 -1.34
C ILE A 16 2.81 2.72 -1.57
N ASP A 17 2.09 3.35 -2.50
CA ASP A 17 2.21 4.79 -2.78
C ASP A 17 1.90 5.61 -1.51
N THR A 18 0.89 5.18 -0.74
CA THR A 18 0.56 5.80 0.54
C THR A 18 1.66 5.56 1.57
N ALA A 19 2.24 4.36 1.64
CA ALA A 19 3.36 4.06 2.53
C ALA A 19 4.57 4.98 2.28
N GLU A 20 4.86 5.26 1.01
CA GLU A 20 5.92 6.18 0.61
C GLU A 20 5.63 7.61 1.09
N ALA A 21 4.41 8.12 0.89
CA ALA A 21 4.00 9.43 1.40
C ALA A 21 4.11 9.50 2.94
N MET A 22 3.76 8.42 3.65
CA MET A 22 3.95 8.34 5.11
C MET A 22 5.43 8.35 5.49
N PHE A 23 6.28 7.64 4.75
CA PHE A 23 7.71 7.59 5.03
C PHE A 23 8.36 8.96 4.86
N GLN A 24 8.10 9.64 3.74
CA GLN A 24 8.63 10.97 3.45
C GLN A 24 8.18 12.02 4.49
N SER A 25 7.01 11.82 5.10
CA SER A 25 6.50 12.68 6.17
C SER A 25 6.97 12.35 7.59
N GLY A 26 7.84 11.33 7.76
CA GLY A 26 8.34 10.87 9.06
C GLY A 26 7.33 10.05 9.88
N ARG A 27 6.25 9.60 9.27
CA ARG A 27 5.16 8.83 9.91
C ARG A 27 5.41 7.32 9.83
N TYR A 28 6.51 6.87 10.42
CA TYR A 28 7.04 5.51 10.20
C TYR A 28 6.12 4.37 10.64
N ILE A 29 5.36 4.52 11.72
CA ILE A 29 4.40 3.48 12.15
C ILE A 29 3.30 3.26 11.09
N TYR A 30 2.89 4.35 10.42
CA TYR A 30 1.90 4.29 9.34
C TYR A 30 2.52 3.73 8.06
N THR A 31 3.80 3.98 7.78
CA THR A 31 4.51 3.30 6.69
C THR A 31 4.46 1.78 6.87
N ILE A 32 4.80 1.28 8.06
CA ILE A 32 4.77 -0.17 8.35
C ILE A 32 3.35 -0.73 8.22
N PHE A 33 2.35 -0.01 8.75
CA PHE A 33 0.95 -0.39 8.63
C PHE A 33 0.50 -0.49 7.17
N MET A 34 0.83 0.49 6.32
CA MET A 34 0.46 0.47 4.90
C MET A 34 1.16 -0.66 4.13
N ILE A 35 2.44 -0.94 4.42
CA ILE A 35 3.11 -2.10 3.80
C ILE A 35 2.48 -3.43 4.23
N HIS A 36 1.98 -3.53 5.47
CA HIS A 36 1.25 -4.72 5.91
C HIS A 36 -0.04 -4.93 5.10
N LEU A 37 -0.79 -3.85 4.83
CA LEU A 37 -2.00 -3.90 3.99
C LEU A 37 -1.66 -4.30 2.54
N ALA A 38 -0.58 -3.79 1.97
CA ALA A 38 -0.20 -4.10 0.59
C ALA A 38 0.12 -5.60 0.35
N ILE A 39 0.47 -6.34 1.40
CA ILE A 39 0.84 -7.77 1.34
C ILE A 39 -0.33 -8.70 1.68
N THR A 40 -1.34 -8.21 2.41
CA THR A 40 -2.40 -9.03 3.03
C THR A 40 -3.72 -8.88 2.28
#